data_AF-A0A944GGU3-F1
#
_entry.id   AF-A0A944GGU3-F1
#
_cell.length_a   1.000
_cell.length_b   1.000
_cell.length_c   1.000
_cell.angle_alpha   90.00
_cell.angle_beta   90.00
_cell.angle_gamma   90.00
#
_symmetry.space_group_name_H-M   'P 1'
#
loop_
_entity.id
_entity.type
_entity.pdbx_description
1 polymer ?
#
loop_
_entity_poly.entity_id
_entity_poly.type
_entity_poly.pdbx_seq_one_letter_code
_entity_poly.pdbx_strand_id
1 'polypeptide(L)'
;SLSGFALFFLSTFLSGIIPFAPSFTLRQANYSTPIFIIFFLLSILSFFSFFNPRLFNWAKMDKTEENGTVYYVKPKLNDFALYEWVYLFLEGVVGLLLLINLFVTHSIPF
;
A
#
# COMPACT_ATOMS: atom_id res chain seq x y z
N SER A 1 2.15 -8.57 6.18
CA SER A 1 3.57 -8.95 5.90
C SER A 1 4.24 -7.92 4.99
N LEU A 2 5.57 -7.75 5.04
CA LEU A 2 6.31 -6.79 4.20
C LEU A 2 6.12 -7.04 2.69
N SER A 3 6.09 -8.31 2.28
CA SER A 3 5.82 -8.69 0.89
C SER A 3 4.41 -8.32 0.43
N GLY A 4 3.40 -8.45 1.29
CA GLY A 4 2.03 -7.99 1.00
C GLY A 4 1.98 -6.47 0.80
N PHE A 5 2.64 -5.72 1.67
CA PHE A 5 2.74 -4.27 1.54
C PHE A 5 3.48 -3.83 0.25
N ALA A 6 4.54 -4.55 -0.13
CA ALA A 6 5.25 -4.32 -1.40
C ALA A 6 4.39 -4.61 -2.64
N LEU A 7 3.62 -5.70 -2.62
CA LEU A 7 2.67 -6.03 -3.68
C LEU A 7 1.53 -5.02 -3.77
N PHE A 8 1.03 -4.54 -2.64
CA PHE A 8 0.03 -3.48 -2.57
C PHE A 8 0.54 -2.18 -3.18
N PHE A 9 1.75 -1.75 -2.81
CA PHE A 9 2.39 -0.59 -3.43
C PHE A 9 2.53 -0.76 -4.95
N LEU A 10 3.08 -1.90 -5.40
CA LEU A 10 3.31 -2.13 -6.82
C LEU A 10 1.99 -2.15 -7.61
N SER A 11 0.96 -2.82 -7.08
CA SER A 11 -0.35 -2.92 -7.75
C SER A 11 -1.07 -1.57 -7.82
N THR A 12 -1.07 -0.78 -6.75
CA THR A 12 -1.68 0.57 -6.74
C THR A 12 -0.91 1.54 -7.63
N PHE A 13 0.43 1.47 -7.66
CA PHE A 13 1.25 2.28 -8.55
C PHE A 13 1.00 1.95 -10.03
N LEU A 14 1.09 0.66 -10.39
CA LEU A 14 0.84 0.20 -11.76
C LEU A 14 -0.59 0.51 -12.22
N SER A 15 -1.55 0.44 -11.30
CA SER A 15 -2.92 0.85 -11.61
C SER A 15 -2.99 2.36 -11.83
N GLY A 16 -2.40 3.17 -10.95
CA GLY A 16 -2.44 4.64 -11.04
C GLY A 16 -1.80 5.23 -12.31
N ILE A 17 -0.88 4.51 -12.96
CA ILE A 17 -0.27 4.94 -14.23
C ILE A 17 -1.13 4.61 -15.47
N ILE A 18 -2.13 3.74 -15.35
CA ILE A 18 -3.00 3.30 -16.45
C ILE A 18 -3.62 4.49 -17.23
N PRO A 19 -4.15 5.55 -16.60
CA PRO A 19 -4.75 6.67 -17.31
C PRO A 19 -3.78 7.46 -18.20
N PHE A 20 -2.47 7.33 -17.99
CA PHE A 20 -1.43 8.04 -18.73
C PHE A 20 -0.84 7.20 -19.88
N ALA A 21 -1.24 5.94 -20.01
CA ALA A 21 -0.78 5.08 -21.10
C ALA A 21 -1.44 5.49 -22.44
N PRO A 22 -0.68 5.66 -23.54
CA PRO A 22 -1.20 6.16 -24.81
C PRO A 22 -2.38 5.34 -25.36
N SER A 23 -2.33 4.02 -25.16
CA SER A 23 -3.32 3.04 -25.64
C SER A 23 -4.64 3.05 -24.85
N PHE A 24 -4.71 3.75 -23.72
CA PHE A 24 -5.87 3.78 -22.82
C PHE A 24 -6.85 4.92 -23.10
N THR A 25 -6.44 5.93 -23.87
CA THR A 25 -7.30 7.03 -24.31
C THR A 25 -8.51 6.56 -25.13
N LEU A 26 -8.45 5.36 -25.72
CA LEU A 26 -9.53 4.73 -26.50
C LEU A 26 -10.54 3.93 -25.66
N ARG A 27 -10.30 3.73 -24.35
CA ARG A 27 -11.12 2.84 -23.47
C ARG A 27 -11.61 3.49 -22.17
N GLN A 28 -11.73 4.84 -22.15
CA GLN A 28 -12.24 5.61 -21.00
C GLN A 28 -13.58 5.11 -20.45
N ALA A 29 -14.39 4.40 -21.23
CA ALA A 29 -15.67 3.83 -20.80
C ALA A 29 -15.55 2.88 -19.58
N ASN A 30 -14.39 2.26 -19.35
CA ASN A 30 -14.24 1.23 -18.30
C ASN A 30 -13.53 1.72 -17.02
N TYR A 31 -13.08 2.98 -16.99
CA TYR A 31 -12.21 3.46 -15.91
C TYR A 31 -12.51 4.91 -15.51
N SER A 32 -12.73 5.13 -14.22
CA SER A 32 -12.89 6.47 -13.63
C SER A 32 -11.52 7.09 -13.33
N THR A 33 -11.10 8.05 -14.15
CA THR A 33 -9.83 8.77 -13.97
C THR A 33 -9.60 9.29 -12.54
N PRO A 34 -10.58 9.90 -11.84
CA PRO A 34 -10.43 10.30 -10.44
C PRO A 34 -10.02 9.17 -9.50
N ILE A 35 -10.60 7.97 -9.66
CA ILE A 35 -10.29 6.81 -8.80
C ILE A 35 -8.85 6.35 -9.00
N PHE A 36 -8.38 6.35 -10.25
CA PHE A 36 -7.01 5.95 -10.56
C PHE A 36 -5.96 7.00 -10.13
N ILE A 37 -6.32 8.28 -10.10
CA ILE A 37 -5.49 9.32 -9.47
C ILE A 37 -5.36 9.05 -7.95
N ILE A 38 -6.44 8.63 -7.28
CA ILE A 38 -6.38 8.25 -5.86
C ILE A 38 -5.43 7.07 -5.67
N PHE A 39 -5.45 6.05 -6.54
CA PHE A 39 -4.51 4.93 -6.46
C PHE A 39 -3.05 5.39 -6.60
N PHE A 40 -2.78 6.31 -7.52
CA PHE A 40 -1.45 6.89 -7.67
C PHE A 40 -0.98 7.61 -6.39
N LEU A 41 -1.85 8.43 -5.78
CA LEU A 41 -1.53 9.11 -4.51
C LEU A 41 -1.30 8.14 -3.35
N LEU A 42 -2.13 7.10 -3.23
CA LEU A 42 -1.96 6.05 -2.21
C LEU A 42 -0.65 5.28 -2.41
N SER A 43 -0.24 5.04 -3.66
CA SER A 43 1.04 4.40 -3.95
C SER A 43 2.23 5.25 -3.52
N ILE A 44 2.19 6.57 -3.70
CA ILE A 44 3.25 7.49 -3.24
C ILE A 44 3.34 7.49 -1.71
N LEU A 45 2.21 7.54 -1.00
CA LEU A 45 2.19 7.47 0.45
C LEU A 45 2.75 6.13 0.97
N SER A 46 2.41 5.04 0.28
CA SER A 46 2.92 3.70 0.60
C SER A 46 4.42 3.59 0.33
N PHE A 47 4.91 4.24 -0.74
CA PHE A 47 6.33 4.29 -1.07
C PHE A 47 7.17 4.92 0.04
N PHE A 48 6.74 6.07 0.59
CA PHE A 48 7.45 6.74 1.68
C PHE A 48 7.53 5.89 2.95
N SER A 49 6.59 4.95 3.15
CA SER A 49 6.60 4.05 4.28
C SER A 49 7.79 3.06 4.24
N PHE A 50 8.30 2.68 3.06
CA PHE A 50 9.49 1.81 2.98
C PHE A 50 10.77 2.46 3.52
N PHE A 51 10.85 3.79 3.49
CA PHE A 51 12.00 4.53 4.01
C PHE A 51 11.90 4.84 5.50
N ASN A 52 10.84 4.37 6.16
CA ASN A 52 10.72 4.56 7.60
C ASN A 52 11.74 3.64 8.32
N PRO A 53 12.74 4.22 9.02
CA PRO A 53 13.77 3.44 9.69
C PRO A 53 13.22 2.55 10.81
N ARG A 54 12.04 2.87 11.36
CA ARG A 54 11.34 2.01 12.33
C ARG A 54 10.82 0.73 11.67
N LEU A 55 10.35 0.81 10.43
CA LEU A 55 9.92 -0.35 9.63
C LEU A 55 11.12 -1.22 9.21
N PHE A 56 12.24 -0.59 8.84
CA PHE A 56 13.44 -1.29 8.34
C PHE A 56 14.23 -2.04 9.42
N ASN A 57 14.30 -1.50 10.64
CA ASN A 57 15.07 -2.10 11.73
C ASN A 57 14.30 -3.16 12.54
N TRP A 58 13.06 -3.51 12.17
CA TRP A 58 12.26 -4.48 12.93
C TRP A 58 12.84 -5.87 13.03
N ALA A 59 13.35 -6.41 11.92
CA ALA A 59 13.91 -7.75 11.92
C ALA A 59 15.22 -7.83 12.73
N LYS A 60 15.78 -6.69 13.14
CA LYS A 60 16.98 -6.64 13.97
C LYS A 60 16.56 -6.76 15.42
N MET A 61 16.95 -7.86 16.03
CA MET A 61 16.93 -7.98 17.49
C MET A 61 18.02 -7.07 18.05
N ASP A 62 17.66 -6.25 19.03
CA ASP A 62 18.67 -5.47 19.74
C ASP A 62 19.50 -6.44 20.58
N LYS A 63 20.81 -6.42 20.34
CA LYS A 63 21.78 -7.20 21.12
C LYS A 63 22.08 -6.42 22.39
N THR A 64 21.75 -6.99 23.53
CA THR A 64 22.04 -6.40 24.84
C THR A 64 22.95 -7.34 25.61
N GLU A 65 23.99 -6.81 26.23
CA GLU A 65 24.96 -7.61 26.99
C GLU A 65 24.84 -7.24 28.47
N GLU A 66 24.40 -8.19 29.29
CA GLU A 66 24.31 -8.03 30.74
C GLU A 66 25.13 -9.13 31.41
N ASN A 67 26.05 -8.75 32.29
CA ASN A 67 26.89 -9.68 33.06
C ASN A 67 27.60 -10.75 32.21
N GLY A 68 28.15 -10.36 31.05
CA GLY A 68 28.88 -11.25 30.14
C GLY A 68 27.98 -12.23 29.36
N THR A 69 26.65 -12.12 29.49
CA THR A 69 25.67 -12.93 28.75
C THR A 69 24.98 -12.06 27.70
N VAL A 70 24.91 -12.56 26.47
CA VAL A 70 24.26 -11.89 25.34
C VAL A 70 22.77 -12.22 25.33
N TYR A 71 21.92 -11.20 25.39
CA TYR A 71 20.48 -11.28 25.24
C TYR A 71 20.03 -10.63 23.94
N TYR A 72 19.00 -11.21 23.32
CA TYR A 72 18.32 -10.65 22.17
C TYR A 72 16.96 -10.10 22.62
N VAL A 73 16.82 -8.79 22.62
CA VAL A 73 15.57 -8.13 23.05
C VAL A 73 14.67 -7.91 21.85
N LYS A 74 13.42 -8.36 21.97
CA LYS A 74 12.40 -8.17 20.93
C LYS A 74 11.85 -6.74 21.00
N PRO A 75 11.79 -5.99 19.88
CA PRO A 75 11.25 -4.63 19.86
C PRO A 75 9.74 -4.59 20.21
N LYS A 76 9.28 -3.44 20.74
CA LYS A 76 7.88 -3.24 21.17
C LYS A 76 6.90 -3.39 20.00
N LEU A 77 5.90 -4.25 20.18
CA LEU A 77 4.95 -4.73 19.17
C LEU A 77 3.95 -3.68 18.64
N ASN A 78 3.75 -2.57 19.38
CA ASN A 78 2.60 -1.69 19.19
C ASN A 78 2.67 -0.80 17.92
N ASP A 79 3.85 -0.28 17.59
CA ASP A 79 4.02 0.56 16.40
C ASP A 79 3.77 -0.24 15.11
N PHE A 80 4.17 -1.52 15.10
CA PHE A 80 3.99 -2.41 13.95
C PHE A 80 2.56 -2.83 13.71
N ALA A 81 1.83 -3.16 14.78
CA ALA A 81 0.41 -3.45 14.67
C ALA A 81 -0.29 -2.27 13.98
N LEU A 82 0.03 -1.03 14.37
CA LEU A 82 -0.54 0.16 13.76
C LEU A 82 -0.25 0.26 12.26
N TYR A 83 0.98 0.03 11.80
CA TYR A 83 1.30 0.01 10.37
C TYR A 83 0.56 -1.09 9.61
N GLU A 84 0.44 -2.29 10.20
CA GLU A 84 -0.29 -3.39 9.58
C GLU A 84 -1.79 -3.10 9.50
N TRP A 85 -2.39 -2.51 10.55
CA TRP A 85 -3.78 -2.06 10.54
C TRP A 85 -4.03 -0.96 9.50
N VAL A 86 -3.12 0.01 9.38
CA VAL A 86 -3.20 1.06 8.34
C VAL A 86 -3.12 0.43 6.95
N TYR A 87 -2.20 -0.51 6.73
CA TYR A 87 -2.10 -1.24 5.47
C TYR A 87 -3.38 -2.00 5.12
N LEU A 88 -3.92 -2.79 6.06
CA LEU A 88 -5.16 -3.55 5.85
C LEU A 88 -6.36 -2.63 5.59
N PHE A 89 -6.43 -1.50 6.28
CA PHE A 89 -7.44 -0.48 6.03
C PHE A 89 -7.33 0.10 4.62
N LEU A 90 -6.12 0.45 4.17
CA LEU A 90 -5.88 0.97 2.83
C LEU A 90 -6.23 -0.05 1.74
N GLU A 91 -5.95 -1.34 1.98
CA GLU A 91 -6.35 -2.42 1.09
C GLU A 91 -7.87 -2.49 0.95
N GLY A 92 -8.61 -2.36 2.06
CA GLY A 92 -10.07 -2.25 2.05
C GLY A 92 -10.59 -1.04 1.27
N VAL A 93 -9.95 0.13 1.43
CA VAL A 93 -10.30 1.35 0.69
C VAL A 93 -10.11 1.17 -0.82
N VAL A 94 -9.00 0.56 -1.24
CA VAL A 94 -8.74 0.27 -2.66
C VAL A 94 -9.78 -0.71 -3.21
N GLY A 95 -10.11 -1.77 -2.46
CA GLY A 95 -11.17 -2.71 -2.83
C GLY A 95 -12.54 -2.04 -3.01
N LEU A 96 -12.90 -1.14 -2.11
CA LEU A 96 -14.15 -0.38 -2.18
C LEU A 96 -14.16 0.59 -3.37
N LEU A 97 -13.04 1.26 -3.66
CA LEU A 97 -12.91 2.13 -4.83
C LEU A 97 -12.99 1.36 -6.15
N LEU A 98 -12.43 0.15 -6.23
CA LEU A 98 -12.60 -0.73 -7.38
C LEU A 98 -14.07 -1.14 -7.58
N LEU A 99 -14.76 -1.45 -6.49
CA LEU A 99 -16.19 -1.77 -6.53
C LEU A 99 -17.00 -0.56 -7.04
N ILE A 100 -16.71 0.64 -6.55
CA ILE A 100 -17.34 1.89 -7.05
C ILE A 100 -17.04 2.08 -8.53
N ASN A 101 -15.80 1.87 -8.97
CA ASN A 101 -15.42 1.99 -10.38
C ASN A 101 -16.27 1.07 -11.27
N LEU A 102 -16.52 -0.17 -10.84
CA LEU A 102 -17.36 -1.13 -11.56
C LEU A 102 -18.78 -0.59 -11.75
N PHE A 103 -19.40 -0.07 -10.69
CA PHE A 103 -20.74 0.49 -10.78
C PHE A 103 -20.78 1.74 -11.66
N VAL A 104 -19.88 2.71 -11.43
CA VAL A 104 -19.86 3.99 -12.16
C VAL A 104 -19.66 3.80 -13.66
N THR A 105 -18.84 2.83 -14.06
CA THR A 105 -18.52 2.59 -15.48
C THR A 105 -19.59 1.76 -16.19
N HIS A 106 -20.28 0.86 -15.49
CA HIS A 106 -21.38 0.05 -16.07
C HIS A 106 -22.77 0.70 -15.91
N SER A 107 -22.91 1.74 -15.07
CA SER A 107 -24.18 2.46 -14.89
C SER A 107 -24.45 3.55 -15.93
N ILE A 108 -23.53 3.77 -16.89
CA ILE A 108 -23.72 4.73 -17.99
C ILE A 108 -24.22 3.93 -19.20
N PRO A 109 -25.53 3.89 -19.48
CA PRO A 109 -26.04 3.29 -20.70
C PRO A 109 -25.61 4.16 -21.89
N PHE A 110 -24.96 3.54 -22.87
CA PHE A 110 -24.93 4.05 -24.24
C PHE A 110 -26.23 3.65 -24.94
#